data_AF-A0A1Y4L6E2-F1
#
_entry.id   AF-A0A1Y4L6E2-F1
#
_cell.length_a   1.000
_cell.length_b   1.000
_cell.length_c   1.000
_cell.angle_alpha   90.00
_cell.angle_beta   90.00
_cell.angle_gamma   90.00
#
_symmetry.space_group_name_H-M   'P 1'
#
loop_
_entity.id
_entity.type
_entity.pdbx_description
1 polymer ?
#
loop_
_entity_poly.entity_id
_entity_poly.type
_entity_poly.pdbx_seq_one_letter_code
_entity_poly.pdbx_strand_id
1 'polypeptide(L)'
;MNMKDAFRFQNKLKALMCEATAILEDRRNIVKVKTTHLRSKVMSDTQDAVVEEAAPSEYAGHANEVAAFLMSLLEEREKLCRAIHTAKNSLDLDMDSEVGLNRQRQDLAEVFRHMAMLRNSEKTIAGGGSGFRFNGEGNQVSYRCDATQVTTIDFDRNKIRGMATALSKKADEISMSLDKCLVNTEVSYEPPFDMNDSFEDILSDFIEKSTAA
;
A
#
# COMPACT_ATOMS: atom_id res chain seq x y z
N MET A 1 10.18 -18.96 11.58
CA MET A 1 10.72 -17.71 10.97
C MET A 1 10.47 -16.53 11.89
N ASN A 2 11.12 -15.37 11.72
CA ASN A 2 10.74 -14.18 12.50
C ASN A 2 9.50 -13.48 11.89
N MET A 3 8.87 -12.59 12.65
CA MET A 3 7.66 -11.85 12.24
C MET A 3 7.88 -11.02 10.97
N LYS A 4 9.04 -10.39 10.79
CA LYS A 4 9.38 -9.64 9.58
C LYS A 4 9.41 -10.53 8.35
N ASP A 5 10.01 -11.71 8.45
CA ASP A 5 10.05 -12.69 7.37
C ASP A 5 8.67 -13.28 7.09
N ALA A 6 7.85 -13.48 8.12
CA ALA A 6 6.45 -13.88 7.97
C ALA A 6 5.63 -12.86 7.16
N PHE A 7 5.78 -11.56 7.44
CA PHE A 7 5.12 -10.53 6.62
C PHE A 7 5.66 -10.47 5.18
N ARG A 8 6.95 -10.68 4.97
CA ARG A 8 7.53 -10.78 3.63
C ARG A 8 6.95 -11.98 2.86
N PHE A 9 6.88 -13.13 3.52
CA PHE A 9 6.30 -14.34 2.92
C PHE A 9 4.81 -14.17 2.63
N GLN A 10 4.06 -13.48 3.50
CA GLN A 10 2.66 -13.11 3.26
C GLN A 10 2.51 -12.26 1.98
N ASN A 11 3.43 -11.33 1.73
CA ASN A 11 3.45 -10.54 0.49
C ASN A 11 3.80 -11.40 -0.73
N LYS A 12 4.74 -12.34 -0.61
CA LYS A 12 5.09 -13.31 -1.67
C LYS A 12 3.88 -14.18 -2.05
N LEU A 13 3.20 -14.77 -1.07
CA LEU A 13 1.96 -15.53 -1.28
C LEU A 13 0.90 -14.70 -2.00
N LYS A 14 0.69 -13.45 -1.57
CA LYS A 14 -0.25 -12.54 -2.25
C LYS A 14 0.13 -12.31 -3.72
N ALA A 15 1.41 -12.09 -4.01
CA ALA A 15 1.89 -11.89 -5.38
C ALA A 15 1.66 -13.13 -6.26
N LEU A 16 2.02 -14.32 -5.76
CA LEU A 16 1.79 -15.59 -6.47
C LEU A 16 0.30 -15.84 -6.74
N MET A 17 -0.56 -15.57 -5.76
CA MET A 17 -2.01 -15.69 -5.96
C MET A 17 -2.53 -14.72 -7.03
N CYS A 18 -2.03 -13.48 -7.06
CA CYS A 18 -2.39 -12.51 -8.10
C CYS A 18 -1.98 -12.98 -9.50
N GLU A 19 -0.78 -13.57 -9.61
CA GLU A 19 -0.26 -14.09 -10.87
C GLU A 19 -1.04 -15.32 -11.37
N ALA A 20 -1.28 -16.30 -10.51
CA ALA A 20 -2.13 -17.45 -10.83
C ALA A 20 -3.56 -17.03 -11.21
N THR A 21 -4.11 -16.03 -10.54
CA THR A 21 -5.42 -15.47 -10.88
C THR A 21 -5.40 -14.83 -12.28
N ALA A 22 -4.39 -14.01 -12.58
CA ALA A 22 -4.26 -13.36 -13.89
C ALA A 22 -4.13 -14.40 -15.03
N ILE A 23 -3.42 -15.50 -14.80
CA ILE A 23 -3.31 -16.61 -15.77
C ILE A 23 -4.68 -17.22 -16.06
N LEU A 24 -5.51 -17.43 -15.02
CA LEU A 24 -6.85 -18.02 -15.15
C LEU A 24 -7.88 -17.04 -15.71
N GLU A 25 -7.71 -15.74 -15.48
CA GLU A 25 -8.56 -14.69 -16.05
C GLU A 25 -8.30 -14.49 -17.55
N ASP A 26 -7.10 -14.83 -18.05
CA ASP A 26 -6.83 -14.83 -19.49
C ASP A 26 -7.55 -16.00 -20.17
N ARG A 27 -8.67 -15.66 -20.83
CA ARG A 27 -9.50 -16.61 -21.57
C ARG A 27 -8.68 -17.49 -22.51
N ARG A 28 -7.60 -16.98 -23.10
CA ARG A 28 -6.79 -17.71 -24.08
C ARG A 28 -6.01 -18.88 -23.44
N ASN A 29 -5.79 -18.85 -22.13
CA ASN A 29 -5.14 -19.96 -21.40
C ASN A 29 -6.13 -21.08 -21.03
N ILE A 30 -7.43 -20.76 -20.97
CA ILE A 30 -8.46 -21.67 -20.46
C ILE A 30 -9.40 -22.21 -21.56
N VAL A 31 -9.30 -21.72 -22.80
CA VAL A 31 -10.09 -22.24 -23.94
C VAL A 31 -9.20 -22.64 -25.10
N LYS A 32 -9.62 -23.69 -25.82
CA LYS A 32 -9.01 -24.07 -27.10
C LYS A 32 -9.97 -23.72 -28.24
N VAL A 33 -9.49 -22.95 -29.21
CA VAL A 33 -10.29 -22.52 -30.38
C VAL A 33 -9.91 -23.35 -31.59
N LYS A 34 -10.91 -24.00 -32.19
CA LYS A 34 -10.79 -24.78 -33.42
C LYS A 34 -11.80 -24.25 -34.43
N THR A 35 -11.27 -23.74 -35.55
CA THR A 35 -12.08 -23.21 -36.64
C THR A 35 -12.10 -24.22 -37.78
N THR A 36 -13.28 -24.69 -38.18
CA THR A 36 -13.45 -25.55 -39.36
C THR A 36 -14.07 -24.75 -40.50
N HIS A 37 -13.30 -24.50 -41.54
CA HIS A 37 -13.76 -23.89 -42.78
C HIS A 37 -14.51 -24.92 -43.62
N LEU A 38 -15.85 -24.81 -43.64
CA LEU A 38 -16.76 -25.75 -44.28
C LEU A 38 -16.80 -25.61 -45.82
N ARG A 39 -15.66 -25.81 -46.50
CA ARG A 39 -15.50 -25.66 -47.95
C ARG A 39 -16.39 -26.63 -48.74
N SER A 40 -16.58 -27.84 -48.22
CA SER A 40 -17.43 -28.88 -48.81
C SER A 40 -18.89 -28.46 -48.99
N LYS A 41 -19.38 -27.52 -48.17
CA LYS A 41 -20.75 -26.99 -48.27
C LYS A 41 -20.96 -26.05 -49.45
N VAL A 42 -19.89 -25.49 -50.00
CA VAL A 42 -19.93 -24.54 -51.12
C VAL A 42 -19.41 -25.20 -52.40
N MET A 43 -18.43 -26.09 -52.28
CA MET A 43 -17.78 -26.78 -53.39
C MET A 43 -17.69 -28.28 -53.07
N SER A 44 -18.50 -29.11 -53.75
CA SER A 44 -18.66 -30.54 -53.49
C SER A 44 -17.36 -31.35 -53.49
N ASP A 45 -16.37 -30.89 -54.25
CA ASP A 45 -15.13 -31.63 -54.50
C ASP A 45 -13.98 -31.18 -53.59
N THR A 46 -14.28 -30.38 -52.55
CA THR A 46 -13.27 -29.79 -51.64
C THR A 46 -13.48 -30.28 -50.22
N GLN A 47 -12.40 -30.67 -49.53
CA GLN A 47 -12.46 -31.01 -48.10
C GLN A 47 -12.49 -29.75 -47.22
N ASP A 48 -13.15 -29.87 -46.07
CA ASP A 48 -13.14 -28.84 -45.04
C ASP A 48 -11.73 -28.67 -44.47
N ALA A 49 -11.36 -27.42 -44.19
CA ALA A 49 -10.05 -27.10 -43.65
C ALA A 49 -10.17 -26.73 -42.17
N VAL A 50 -9.42 -27.43 -41.32
CA VAL A 50 -9.41 -27.20 -39.88
C VAL A 50 -8.18 -26.39 -39.51
N VAL A 51 -8.37 -25.31 -38.76
CA VAL A 51 -7.31 -24.47 -38.21
C VAL A 51 -7.50 -24.41 -36.69
N GLU A 52 -6.49 -24.84 -35.94
CA GLU A 52 -6.44 -24.66 -34.49
C GLU A 52 -5.59 -23.43 -34.18
N GLU A 53 -6.04 -22.58 -33.26
CA GLU A 53 -5.26 -21.42 -32.82
C GLU A 53 -4.03 -21.91 -32.02
N ALA A 54 -2.90 -21.23 -32.21
CA ALA A 54 -1.67 -21.54 -31.49
C ALA A 54 -1.83 -21.19 -30.00
N ALA A 55 -1.15 -21.96 -29.14
CA ALA A 55 -1.10 -21.70 -27.71
C ALA A 55 -0.52 -20.28 -27.46
N PRO A 56 -1.23 -19.41 -26.72
CA PRO A 56 -0.82 -18.04 -26.47
C PRO A 56 0.29 -17.91 -25.41
N SER A 57 0.46 -18.94 -24.57
CA SER A 57 1.41 -18.99 -23.45
C SER A 57 1.72 -20.44 -23.07
N GLU A 58 2.71 -20.64 -22.21
CA GLU A 58 3.06 -21.94 -21.62
C GLU A 58 2.01 -22.48 -20.64
N TYR A 59 1.09 -21.64 -20.18
CA TYR A 59 0.00 -22.02 -19.28
C TYR A 59 -1.26 -22.51 -20.03
N ALA A 60 -1.27 -22.39 -21.36
CA ALA A 60 -2.42 -22.78 -22.16
C ALA A 60 -2.67 -24.29 -22.08
N GLY A 61 -3.86 -24.67 -21.61
CA GLY A 61 -4.21 -26.08 -21.39
C GLY A 61 -3.86 -26.62 -20.00
N HIS A 62 -3.28 -25.81 -19.11
CA HIS A 62 -2.91 -26.18 -17.73
C HIS A 62 -3.79 -25.49 -16.67
N ALA A 63 -5.03 -25.15 -17.04
CA ALA A 63 -5.93 -24.39 -16.18
C ALA A 63 -6.28 -25.10 -14.86
N ASN A 64 -6.38 -26.43 -14.88
CA ASN A 64 -6.70 -27.20 -13.67
C ASN A 64 -5.54 -27.22 -12.69
N GLU A 65 -4.31 -27.35 -13.19
CA GLU A 65 -3.08 -27.32 -12.40
C GLU A 65 -2.89 -25.94 -11.76
N VAL A 66 -3.07 -24.86 -12.52
CA VAL A 66 -2.99 -23.49 -11.99
C VAL A 66 -4.11 -23.21 -10.98
N ALA A 67 -5.32 -23.71 -11.20
CA ALA A 67 -6.42 -23.56 -10.24
C ALA A 67 -6.15 -24.34 -8.94
N ALA A 68 -5.64 -25.57 -9.03
CA ALA A 68 -5.25 -26.36 -7.86
C ALA A 68 -4.12 -25.67 -7.07
N PHE A 69 -3.15 -25.09 -7.78
CA PHE A 69 -2.09 -24.29 -7.17
C PHE A 69 -2.62 -23.03 -6.47
N LEU A 70 -3.55 -22.29 -7.09
CA LEU A 70 -4.16 -21.11 -6.47
C LEU A 70 -4.89 -21.48 -5.16
N MET A 71 -5.56 -22.64 -5.12
CA MET A 71 -6.22 -23.14 -3.91
C MET A 71 -5.20 -23.51 -2.83
N SER A 72 -4.09 -24.17 -3.17
CA SER A 72 -3.05 -24.50 -2.19
C SER A 72 -2.38 -23.24 -1.63
N LEU A 73 -2.13 -22.22 -2.46
CA LEU A 73 -1.62 -20.92 -2.00
C LEU A 73 -2.59 -20.22 -1.03
N LEU A 74 -3.90 -20.33 -1.26
CA LEU A 74 -4.91 -19.79 -0.35
C LEU A 74 -4.85 -20.49 1.01
N GLU A 75 -4.77 -21.82 1.03
CA GLU A 75 -4.64 -22.60 2.27
C GLU A 75 -3.37 -22.23 3.04
N GLU A 76 -2.24 -22.09 2.35
CA GLU A 76 -0.97 -21.67 2.94
C GLU A 76 -1.04 -20.26 3.52
N ARG A 77 -1.70 -19.33 2.82
CA ARG A 77 -1.96 -17.99 3.32
C ARG A 77 -2.80 -18.01 4.60
N GLU A 78 -3.82 -18.86 4.69
CA GLU A 78 -4.61 -18.99 5.90
C GLU A 78 -3.79 -19.53 7.09
N LYS A 79 -2.95 -20.55 6.85
CA LYS A 79 -2.04 -21.10 7.87
C LYS A 79 -1.10 -20.03 8.39
N LEU A 80 -0.45 -19.28 7.50
CA LEU A 80 0.45 -18.19 7.87
C LEU A 80 -0.27 -17.08 8.64
N CYS A 81 -1.47 -16.68 8.20
CA CYS A 81 -2.27 -15.66 8.90
C CYS A 81 -2.58 -16.08 10.35
N ARG A 82 -2.95 -17.34 10.58
CA ARG A 82 -3.18 -17.88 11.92
C ARG A 82 -1.89 -17.86 12.75
N ALA A 83 -0.77 -18.28 12.18
CA ALA A 83 0.52 -18.27 12.86
C ALA A 83 0.96 -16.85 13.26
N ILE A 84 0.84 -15.88 12.35
CA ILE A 84 1.11 -14.46 12.62
C ILE A 84 0.18 -13.94 13.73
N HIS A 85 -1.12 -14.26 13.67
CA HIS A 85 -2.08 -13.82 14.69
C HIS A 85 -1.70 -14.37 16.08
N THR A 86 -1.39 -15.65 16.19
CA THR A 86 -0.93 -16.26 17.44
C THR A 86 0.35 -15.59 17.95
N ALA A 87 1.32 -15.35 17.07
CA ALA A 87 2.57 -14.69 17.44
C ALA A 87 2.34 -13.26 17.93
N LYS A 88 1.46 -12.49 17.28
CA LYS A 88 1.06 -11.14 17.73
C LYS A 88 0.40 -11.17 19.11
N ASN A 89 -0.52 -12.09 19.33
CA ASN A 89 -1.23 -12.21 20.62
C ASN A 89 -0.31 -12.60 21.78
N SER A 90 0.91 -13.09 21.51
CA SER A 90 1.90 -13.39 22.53
C SER A 90 2.72 -12.17 22.99
N LEU A 91 2.56 -11.02 22.33
CA LEU A 91 3.29 -9.80 22.63
C LEU A 91 2.59 -9.00 23.73
N ASP A 92 3.39 -8.37 24.60
CA ASP A 92 2.90 -7.38 25.57
C ASP A 92 2.43 -6.07 24.90
N LEU A 93 2.79 -5.89 23.62
CA LEU A 93 2.45 -4.74 22.80
C LEU A 93 1.38 -5.13 21.77
N ASP A 94 0.26 -4.43 21.75
CA ASP A 94 -0.70 -4.51 20.64
C ASP A 94 -0.10 -3.85 19.40
N MET A 95 0.56 -4.66 18.58
CA MET A 95 1.27 -4.23 17.38
C MET A 95 0.34 -3.53 16.37
N ASP A 96 -0.87 -4.04 16.17
CA ASP A 96 -1.78 -3.53 15.14
C ASP A 96 -2.33 -2.15 15.52
N SER A 97 -2.73 -1.97 16.77
CA SER A 97 -3.18 -0.67 17.28
C SER A 97 -2.02 0.34 17.34
N GLU A 98 -0.84 -0.09 17.80
CA GLU A 98 0.30 0.81 18.01
C GLU A 98 0.89 1.33 16.70
N VAL A 99 0.86 0.59 15.60
CA VAL A 99 1.26 1.14 14.28
C VAL A 99 0.43 2.38 13.92
N GLY A 100 -0.89 2.31 14.11
CA GLY A 100 -1.80 3.43 13.81
C GLY A 100 -1.67 4.59 14.80
N LEU A 101 -1.66 4.30 16.10
CA LEU A 101 -1.51 5.31 17.15
C LEU A 101 -0.15 6.02 17.05
N ASN A 102 0.91 5.30 16.70
CA ASN A 102 2.23 5.88 16.61
C ASN A 102 2.37 6.84 15.43
N ARG A 103 1.73 6.53 14.30
CA ARG A 103 1.60 7.46 13.18
C ARG A 103 0.91 8.76 13.63
N GLN A 104 -0.20 8.67 14.36
CA GLN A 104 -0.88 9.86 14.88
C GLN A 104 0.00 10.69 15.83
N ARG A 105 0.83 10.04 16.67
CA ARG A 105 1.79 10.76 17.54
C ARG A 105 2.81 11.54 16.72
N GLN A 106 3.34 10.95 15.64
CA GLN A 106 4.29 11.60 14.74
C GLN A 106 3.65 12.78 14.00
N ASP A 107 2.43 12.59 13.48
CA ASP A 107 1.67 13.64 12.77
C ASP A 107 1.40 14.84 13.70
N LEU A 108 0.95 14.59 14.93
CA LEU A 108 0.73 15.65 15.93
C LEU A 108 2.04 16.34 16.33
N ALA A 109 3.13 15.59 16.50
CA ALA A 109 4.43 16.15 16.80
C ALA A 109 4.92 17.07 15.67
N GLU A 110 4.64 16.74 14.41
CA GLU A 110 4.95 17.57 13.26
C GLU A 110 4.16 18.88 13.26
N VAL A 111 2.85 18.82 13.48
CA VAL A 111 1.99 20.01 13.60
C VAL A 111 2.53 20.95 14.68
N PHE A 112 2.86 20.43 15.86
CA PHE A 112 3.39 21.24 16.96
C PHE A 112 4.78 21.80 16.68
N ARG A 113 5.65 21.05 15.99
CA ARG A 113 6.94 21.58 15.51
C ARG A 113 6.73 22.74 14.54
N HIS A 114 5.78 22.62 13.60
CA HIS A 114 5.45 23.69 12.68
C HIS A 114 4.96 24.95 13.39
N MET A 115 4.00 24.80 14.32
CA MET A 115 3.52 25.89 15.17
C MET A 115 4.68 26.57 15.91
N ALA A 116 5.58 25.80 16.52
CA ALA A 116 6.71 26.34 17.27
C ALA A 116 7.73 27.14 16.42
N MET A 117 7.72 26.97 15.10
CA MET A 117 8.60 27.70 14.16
C MET A 117 8.03 29.03 13.67
N LEU A 118 6.74 29.30 13.88
CA LEU A 118 6.12 30.58 13.51
C LEU A 118 6.86 31.76 14.17
N ARG A 119 6.83 32.93 13.53
CA ARG A 119 7.45 34.16 14.05
C ARG A 119 6.44 35.29 14.05
N ASN A 120 6.54 36.16 15.06
CA ASN A 120 5.88 37.45 15.00
C ASN A 120 6.45 38.23 13.81
N SER A 121 5.63 39.02 13.15
CA SER A 121 6.06 39.88 12.05
C SER A 121 5.32 41.20 12.06
N GLU A 122 5.95 42.21 11.48
CA GLU A 122 5.35 43.51 11.24
C GLU A 122 5.72 43.91 9.81
N LYS A 123 4.76 44.42 9.06
CA LYS A 123 5.01 44.95 7.71
C LYS A 123 4.18 46.19 7.44
N THR A 124 4.78 47.13 6.73
CA THR A 124 4.09 48.29 6.18
C THR A 124 3.49 47.93 4.83
N ILE A 125 2.19 48.20 4.67
CA ILE A 125 1.44 48.04 3.43
C ILE A 125 1.27 49.44 2.85
N ALA A 126 2.07 49.74 1.82
CA ALA A 126 2.03 51.04 1.16
C ALA A 126 0.63 51.31 0.59
N GLY A 127 0.03 52.45 0.93
CA GLY A 127 -1.34 52.78 0.55
C GLY A 127 -2.41 51.80 1.08
N GLY A 128 -2.09 50.99 2.10
CA GLY A 128 -2.98 49.97 2.65
C GLY A 128 -4.20 50.51 3.38
N GLY A 129 -4.21 51.80 3.73
CA GLY A 129 -5.34 52.50 4.31
C GLY A 129 -5.94 53.53 3.33
N SER A 130 -7.26 53.61 3.31
CA SER A 130 -7.96 54.69 2.60
C SER A 130 -9.21 55.10 3.37
N GLY A 131 -9.63 56.34 3.16
CA GLY A 131 -10.80 56.91 3.82
C GLY A 131 -11.12 58.29 3.26
N PHE A 132 -12.02 58.99 3.93
CA PHE A 132 -12.41 60.35 3.56
C PHE A 132 -12.10 61.33 4.69
N ARG A 133 -11.74 62.54 4.32
CA ARG A 133 -11.58 63.69 5.23
C ARG A 133 -12.17 64.93 4.59
N PHE A 134 -12.51 65.94 5.39
CA PHE A 134 -12.88 67.25 4.86
C PHE A 134 -11.63 68.12 4.67
N ASN A 135 -11.54 68.84 3.54
CA ASN A 135 -10.47 69.81 3.29
C ASN A 135 -10.79 71.16 3.98
N GLY A 136 -9.88 72.13 3.89
CA GLY A 136 -10.06 73.46 4.51
C GLY A 136 -11.23 74.29 3.96
N GLU A 137 -11.84 73.87 2.86
CA GLU A 137 -13.00 74.50 2.22
C GLU A 137 -14.33 73.80 2.59
N GLY A 138 -14.27 72.75 3.42
CA GLY A 138 -15.44 71.95 3.80
C GLY A 138 -15.84 70.88 2.78
N ASN A 139 -15.03 70.62 1.75
CA ASN A 139 -15.29 69.57 0.76
C ASN A 139 -14.77 68.21 1.24
N GLN A 140 -15.54 67.14 1.06
CA GLN A 140 -15.10 65.77 1.35
C GLN A 140 -14.12 65.28 0.27
N VAL A 141 -12.92 64.87 0.67
CA VAL A 141 -11.86 64.37 -0.22
C VAL A 141 -11.32 63.02 0.27
N SER A 142 -10.98 62.13 -0.66
CA SER A 142 -10.35 60.85 -0.32
C SER A 142 -8.89 61.05 0.09
N TYR A 143 -8.43 60.26 1.05
CA TYR A 143 -7.00 60.13 1.36
C TYR A 143 -6.54 58.67 1.22
N ARG A 144 -5.24 58.50 1.01
CA ARG A 144 -4.55 57.22 1.16
C ARG A 144 -3.45 57.38 2.19
N CYS A 145 -3.23 56.35 2.97
CA CYS A 145 -2.13 56.26 3.91
C CYS A 145 -1.54 54.85 3.89
N ASP A 146 -0.30 54.75 4.32
CA ASP A 146 0.28 53.43 4.60
C ASP A 146 -0.41 52.82 5.81
N ALA A 147 -0.48 51.49 5.85
CA ALA A 147 -1.01 50.74 6.98
C ALA A 147 0.06 49.82 7.55
N THR A 148 0.23 49.80 8.87
CA THR A 148 1.10 48.83 9.53
C THR A 148 0.29 47.59 9.90
N GLN A 149 0.70 46.42 9.41
CA GLN A 149 0.12 45.13 9.79
C GLN A 149 1.08 44.39 10.72
N VAL A 150 0.64 44.12 11.95
CA VAL A 150 1.37 43.34 12.96
C VAL A 150 0.71 41.96 13.07
N THR A 151 1.51 40.90 12.96
CA THR A 151 1.11 39.52 13.24
C THR A 151 1.81 39.06 14.51
N THR A 152 1.02 38.67 15.51
CA THR A 152 1.51 38.17 16.79
C THR A 152 1.02 36.74 17.02
N ILE A 153 1.89 35.92 17.58
CA ILE A 153 1.56 34.56 17.97
C ILE A 153 0.68 34.56 19.21
N ASP A 154 -0.49 33.94 19.09
CA ASP A 154 -1.51 33.84 20.14
C ASP A 154 -1.57 32.42 20.73
N PHE A 155 -0.41 31.88 21.10
CA PHE A 155 -0.30 30.62 21.84
C PHE A 155 0.98 30.57 22.66
N ASP A 156 0.97 29.74 23.71
CA ASP A 156 2.16 29.47 24.52
C ASP A 156 3.12 28.54 23.76
N ARG A 157 4.14 29.15 23.15
CA ARG A 157 5.15 28.43 22.37
C ARG A 157 5.90 27.38 23.19
N ASN A 158 6.14 27.62 24.48
CA ASN A 158 6.89 26.69 25.32
C ASN A 158 6.05 25.44 25.61
N LYS A 159 4.75 25.59 25.84
CA LYS A 159 3.82 24.45 25.96
C LYS A 159 3.77 23.63 24.67
N ILE A 160 3.64 24.28 23.51
CA ILE A 160 3.62 23.59 22.20
C ILE A 160 4.91 22.81 21.96
N ARG A 161 6.08 23.40 22.24
CA ARG A 161 7.37 22.71 22.14
C ARG A 161 7.45 21.50 23.07
N GLY A 162 7.03 21.66 24.32
CA GLY A 162 7.01 20.56 25.30
C GLY A 162 6.15 19.38 24.83
N MET A 163 4.95 19.66 24.31
CA MET A 163 4.08 18.62 23.74
C MET A 163 4.70 17.93 22.52
N ALA A 164 5.32 18.70 21.61
CA ALA A 164 6.03 18.14 20.45
C ALA A 164 7.14 17.17 20.89
N THR A 165 7.98 17.59 21.84
CA THR A 165 9.07 16.76 22.37
C THR A 165 8.54 15.49 23.04
N ALA A 166 7.48 15.59 23.84
CA ALA A 166 6.89 14.42 24.51
C ALA A 166 6.30 13.42 23.50
N LEU A 167 5.59 13.91 22.48
CA LEU A 167 5.05 13.07 21.41
C LEU A 167 6.16 12.39 20.60
N SER A 168 7.18 13.13 20.18
CA SER A 168 8.33 12.57 19.44
C SER A 168 9.03 11.50 20.26
N LYS A 169 9.36 11.77 21.53
CA LYS A 169 10.01 10.78 22.40
C LYS A 169 9.20 9.49 22.51
N LYS A 170 7.90 9.59 22.79
CA LYS A 170 7.01 8.42 22.87
C LYS A 170 6.93 7.71 21.52
N ALA A 171 6.92 8.46 20.42
CA ALA A 171 6.86 7.88 19.09
C ALA A 171 8.12 7.08 18.74
N ASP A 172 9.29 7.59 19.12
CA ASP A 172 10.57 6.91 18.94
C ASP A 172 10.64 5.62 19.77
N GLU A 173 10.25 5.68 21.04
CA GLU A 173 10.19 4.52 21.94
C GLU A 173 9.30 3.39 21.40
N ILE A 174 8.09 3.73 20.93
CA ILE A 174 7.17 2.76 20.34
C ILE A 174 7.70 2.21 19.02
N SER A 175 8.33 3.05 18.17
CA SER A 175 8.93 2.59 16.91
C SER A 175 10.03 1.57 17.17
N MET A 176 10.91 1.84 18.13
CA MET A 176 11.95 0.90 18.56
C MET A 176 11.36 -0.40 19.10
N SER A 177 10.26 -0.33 19.87
CA SER A 177 9.58 -1.52 20.37
C SER A 177 8.96 -2.35 19.25
N LEU A 178 8.30 -1.71 18.28
CA LEU A 178 7.72 -2.38 17.11
C LEU A 178 8.81 -3.06 16.28
N ASP A 179 9.92 -2.37 16.00
CA ASP A 179 11.05 -2.92 15.28
C ASP A 179 11.64 -4.15 16.00
N LYS A 180 11.75 -4.08 17.33
CA LYS A 180 12.21 -5.19 18.16
C LYS A 180 11.26 -6.40 18.05
N CYS A 181 9.95 -6.19 18.09
CA CYS A 181 8.97 -7.26 17.89
C CYS A 181 9.10 -7.87 16.49
N LEU A 182 9.25 -7.05 15.43
CA LEU A 182 9.37 -7.54 14.06
C LEU A 182 10.54 -8.52 13.88
N VAL A 183 11.69 -8.28 14.51
CA VAL A 183 12.89 -9.10 14.30
C VAL A 183 13.05 -10.24 15.31
N ASN A 184 12.50 -10.10 16.53
CA ASN A 184 12.71 -11.08 17.60
C ASN A 184 11.51 -11.99 17.87
N THR A 185 10.31 -11.63 17.39
CA THR A 185 9.13 -12.48 17.58
C THR A 185 9.18 -13.63 16.60
N GLU A 186 9.18 -14.85 17.12
CA GLU A 186 9.10 -16.06 16.33
C GLU A 186 7.65 -16.33 15.87
N VAL A 187 7.51 -16.68 14.60
CA VAL A 187 6.28 -17.16 13.99
C VAL A 187 6.47 -18.64 13.68
N SER A 188 5.65 -19.48 14.31
CA SER A 188 5.62 -20.93 14.11
C SER A 188 4.92 -21.25 12.78
N TYR A 189 5.68 -21.06 11.71
CA TYR A 189 5.30 -21.36 10.34
C TYR A 189 6.55 -21.73 9.53
N GLU A 190 6.42 -22.75 8.69
CA GLU A 190 7.47 -23.24 7.80
C GLU A 190 7.07 -22.93 6.35
N PRO A 191 7.89 -22.17 5.59
CA PRO A 191 7.61 -21.91 4.18
C PRO A 191 7.58 -23.21 3.36
N PRO A 192 6.59 -23.41 2.49
CA PRO A 192 6.57 -24.55 1.55
C PRO A 192 7.54 -24.40 0.35
N PHE A 193 8.11 -23.21 0.15
CA PHE A 193 9.02 -22.86 -0.94
C PHE A 193 9.96 -21.70 -0.52
N ASP A 194 11.04 -21.45 -1.27
CA ASP A 194 11.97 -20.36 -0.99
C ASP A 194 11.36 -19.01 -1.37
N MET A 195 11.72 -17.97 -0.62
CA MET A 195 11.22 -16.61 -0.83
C MET A 195 11.65 -16.04 -2.20
N ASN A 196 12.74 -16.54 -2.76
CA ASN A 196 13.35 -16.08 -4.00
C ASN A 196 12.93 -16.91 -5.23
N ASP A 197 12.24 -18.03 -5.04
CA ASP A 197 11.80 -18.88 -6.17
C ASP A 197 10.84 -18.10 -7.09
N SER A 198 10.93 -18.33 -8.40
CA SER A 198 10.01 -17.71 -9.36
C SER A 198 8.61 -18.33 -9.27
N PHE A 199 7.63 -17.74 -9.96
CA PHE A 199 6.30 -18.34 -10.02
C PHE A 199 6.37 -19.71 -10.72
N GLU A 200 7.11 -19.78 -11.82
CA GLU A 200 7.31 -20.98 -12.62
C GLU A 200 7.97 -22.10 -11.82
N ASP A 201 9.00 -21.80 -11.03
CA ASP A 201 9.69 -22.79 -10.18
C ASP A 201 8.72 -23.39 -9.15
N ILE A 202 7.98 -22.53 -8.44
CA ILE A 202 7.06 -22.97 -7.38
C ILE A 202 5.89 -23.76 -7.97
N LEU A 203 5.35 -23.33 -9.12
CA LEU A 203 4.27 -24.05 -9.80
C LEU A 203 4.74 -25.41 -10.30
N SER A 204 5.93 -25.48 -10.90
CA SER A 204 6.51 -26.73 -11.39
C SER A 204 6.71 -27.73 -10.25
N ASP A 205 7.32 -27.29 -9.14
CA ASP A 205 7.48 -28.06 -7.92
C ASP A 205 6.13 -28.57 -7.36
N PHE A 206 5.10 -27.73 -7.39
CA PHE A 206 3.76 -28.10 -6.95
C PHE A 206 3.13 -29.19 -7.84
N ILE A 207 3.27 -29.07 -9.16
CA ILE A 207 2.77 -30.05 -10.12
C ILE A 207 3.50 -31.37 -9.94
N GLU A 208 4.83 -31.35 -9.85
CA GLU A 208 5.64 -32.56 -9.64
C GLU A 208 5.22 -33.29 -8.36
N LYS A 209 5.08 -32.57 -7.24
CA LYS A 209 4.61 -33.15 -5.96
C LYS A 209 3.20 -33.72 -6.07
N SER A 210 2.31 -33.06 -6.81
CA SER A 210 0.92 -33.52 -7.00
C SER A 210 0.80 -34.76 -7.89
N THR A 211 1.76 -34.96 -8.80
CA THR A 211 1.81 -36.16 -9.66
C THR A 211 2.49 -37.37 -9.00
N ALA A 212 3.31 -37.13 -7.97
CA ALA A 212 4.00 -38.16 -7.21
C ALA A 212 3.21 -38.73 -6.02
N ALA A 213 2.11 -38.07 -5.64
CA ALA A 213 1.20 -38.45 -4.55
C ALA A 213 0.01 -39.30 -5.05
#